data_AF-A0A1H3GFZ2-F1
#
_entry.id   AF-A0A1H3GFZ2-F1
#
_cell.length_a   1.000
_cell.length_b   1.000
_cell.length_c   1.000
_cell.angle_alpha   90.00
_cell.angle_beta   90.00
_cell.angle_gamma   90.00
#
_symmetry.space_group_name_H-M   'P 1'
#
loop_
_entity.id
_entity.type
_entity.pdbx_description
1 polymer ?
#
loop_
_entity_poly.entity_id
_entity_poly.type
_entity_poly.pdbx_seq_one_letter_code
_entity_poly.pdbx_strand_id
1 'polypeptide(L)'
;MESGSNSTLIKTLAAVTATAMLTVIMLAGIFIIIESGHECEGEHCPVCECIENCHSLLNQIGSAAATGITSVTTYALLITICICSVRVMLKETPVSTKVRLND
;
A
#
# COMPACT_ATOMS: atom_id res chain seq x y z
N MET A 1 7.50 9.63 -26.95
CA MET A 1 6.98 10.86 -26.31
C MET A 1 6.02 10.51 -25.16
N GLU A 2 6.40 9.60 -24.25
CA GLU A 2 5.55 9.14 -23.12
C GLU A 2 5.92 9.73 -21.76
N SER A 3 7.08 10.40 -21.66
CA SER A 3 7.61 10.90 -20.38
C SER A 3 6.84 12.11 -19.82
N GLY A 4 6.14 12.89 -20.66
CA GLY A 4 5.41 14.10 -20.25
C GLY A 4 4.03 13.84 -19.60
N SER A 5 3.37 12.72 -19.94
CA SER A 5 2.02 12.41 -19.43
C SER A 5 2.03 11.83 -18.02
N ASN A 6 3.10 11.13 -17.64
CA ASN A 6 3.18 10.48 -16.32
C ASN A 6 3.49 11.51 -15.22
N SER A 7 4.31 12.53 -15.50
CA SER A 7 4.63 13.58 -14.52
C SER A 7 3.43 14.49 -14.22
N THR A 8 2.59 14.78 -15.20
CA THR A 8 1.34 15.52 -15.00
C THR A 8 0.32 14.68 -14.24
N LEU A 9 0.19 13.39 -14.58
CA LEU A 9 -0.67 12.45 -13.85
C LEU A 9 -0.28 12.33 -12.37
N ILE A 10 1.01 12.11 -12.06
CA ILE A 10 1.51 12.04 -10.68
C ILE A 10 1.22 13.33 -9.91
N LYS A 11 1.41 14.50 -10.53
CA LYS A 11 1.11 15.80 -9.91
C LYS A 11 -0.39 15.97 -9.65
N THR A 12 -1.24 15.54 -10.58
CA THR A 12 -2.70 15.57 -10.37
C THR A 12 -3.14 14.61 -9.27
N LEU A 13 -2.59 13.39 -9.21
CA LEU A 13 -2.89 12.44 -8.14
C LEU A 13 -2.46 12.98 -6.78
N ALA A 14 -1.27 13.55 -6.68
CA ALA A 14 -0.78 14.17 -5.44
C ALA A 14 -1.64 15.36 -4.99
N ALA A 15 -2.10 16.19 -5.94
CA ALA A 15 -3.00 17.30 -5.63
C ALA A 15 -4.38 16.81 -5.18
N VAL A 16 -4.92 15.77 -5.82
CA VAL A 16 -6.20 15.16 -5.45
C VAL A 16 -6.13 14.53 -4.06
N THR A 17 -5.07 13.76 -3.76
CA THR A 17 -4.92 13.15 -2.43
C THR A 17 -4.73 14.20 -1.33
N ALA A 18 -3.90 15.22 -1.55
CA ALA A 18 -3.72 16.30 -0.58
C ALA A 18 -5.03 17.06 -0.31
N THR A 19 -5.80 17.36 -1.35
CA THR A 19 -7.10 18.03 -1.22
C THR A 19 -8.10 17.14 -0.48
N ALA A 20 -8.17 15.85 -0.82
CA ALA A 20 -9.03 14.89 -0.13
C ALA A 20 -8.69 14.81 1.37
N MET A 21 -7.41 14.68 1.73
CA MET A 21 -6.99 14.66 3.14
C MET A 21 -7.37 15.95 3.87
N LEU A 22 -7.16 17.11 3.27
CA LEU A 22 -7.54 18.40 3.85
C LEU A 22 -9.06 18.47 4.08
N THR A 23 -9.87 18.04 3.11
CA THR A 23 -11.34 18.05 3.24
C THR A 23 -11.82 17.12 4.35
N VAL A 24 -11.23 15.94 4.47
CA VAL A 24 -11.57 14.98 5.54
C VAL A 24 -11.25 15.57 6.92
N ILE A 25 -10.08 16.19 7.08
CA ILE A 25 -9.67 16.83 8.34
C ILE A 25 -10.60 18.01 8.68
N MET A 26 -10.95 18.84 7.70
CA MET A 26 -11.87 19.96 7.90
C MET A 26 -13.26 19.48 8.31
N LEU A 27 -13.79 18.45 7.65
CA LEU A 27 -15.08 17.86 7.99
C LEU A 27 -15.06 17.24 9.39
N ALA A 28 -13.98 16.54 9.76
CA ALA A 28 -13.80 16.02 11.12
C ALA A 28 -13.76 17.15 12.17
N GLY A 29 -13.07 18.26 11.88
CA GLY A 29 -13.03 19.42 12.76
C GLY A 29 -14.40 20.09 12.93
N ILE A 30 -15.13 20.31 11.84
CA ILE A 30 -16.49 20.87 11.86
C ILE A 30 -17.44 19.97 12.64
N PHE A 31 -17.33 18.66 12.44
CA PHE A 31 -18.12 17.65 13.15
C PHE A 31 -17.88 17.68 14.66
N ILE A 32 -16.61 17.74 15.09
CA ILE A 32 -16.24 17.86 16.51
C ILE A 32 -16.80 19.17 17.10
N ILE A 33 -16.75 20.28 16.37
CA ILE A 33 -17.27 21.57 16.85
C ILE A 33 -18.79 21.52 17.02
N ILE A 34 -19.51 20.95 16.06
CA ILE A 34 -20.98 20.80 16.13
C ILE A 34 -21.37 19.90 17.30
N GLU A 35 -20.61 18.82 17.54
CA GLU A 35 -20.90 17.85 18.60
C GLU A 35 -20.40 18.29 19.98
N SER A 36 -19.47 19.25 20.07
CA SER A 36 -18.85 19.71 21.33
C SER A 36 -19.83 20.34 22.34
N GLY A 37 -21.08 20.58 21.95
CA GLY A 37 -22.16 21.07 22.83
C GLY A 37 -23.17 20.01 23.28
N HIS A 38 -23.04 18.75 22.85
CA HIS A 38 -23.94 17.67 23.25
C HIS A 38 -23.38 16.92 24.47
N GLU A 39 -24.04 17.01 25.63
CA GLU A 39 -23.90 15.98 26.65
C GLU A 39 -24.41 14.67 26.02
N CYS A 40 -23.48 13.77 25.71
CA CYS A 40 -23.79 12.49 25.09
C CYS A 40 -24.52 11.61 26.12
N GLU A 41 -25.83 11.83 26.24
CA GLU A 41 -26.74 11.08 27.08
C GLU A 41 -27.12 9.82 26.28
N GLY A 42 -26.57 8.69 26.70
CA GLY A 42 -26.54 7.44 25.93
C GLY A 42 -27.91 6.99 25.40
N GLU A 43 -27.94 6.64 24.11
CA GLU A 43 -28.14 5.26 23.63
C GLU A 43 -28.28 5.23 22.09
N HIS A 44 -28.40 6.38 21.40
CA HIS A 44 -28.51 6.44 19.93
C HIS A 44 -27.89 7.73 19.38
N CYS A 45 -26.62 8.00 19.70
CA CYS A 45 -25.93 9.11 19.03
C CYS A 45 -25.43 8.62 17.66
N PRO A 46 -25.99 9.13 16.53
CA PRO A 46 -25.61 8.70 15.18
C PRO A 46 -24.13 9.01 14.86
N VAL A 47 -23.53 9.92 15.64
CA VAL A 47 -22.11 10.26 15.58
C VAL A 47 -21.23 9.11 16.06
N CYS A 48 -21.55 8.52 17.22
CA CYS A 48 -20.76 7.43 17.79
C CYS A 48 -20.76 6.19 16.87
N GLU A 49 -21.91 5.88 16.27
CA GLU A 49 -22.04 4.78 15.30
C GLU A 49 -21.24 5.05 14.01
N CYS A 50 -21.29 6.27 13.48
CA CYS A 50 -20.47 6.67 12.33
C CYS A 50 -18.96 6.56 12.62
N ILE A 51 -18.52 6.97 13.82
CA ILE A 51 -17.10 6.87 14.23
C ILE A 51 -16.68 5.40 14.34
N GLU A 52 -17.50 4.55 14.97
CA GLU A 52 -17.19 3.13 15.15
C GLU A 52 -17.12 2.40 13.80
N ASN A 53 -18.05 2.69 12.89
CA ASN A 53 -18.03 2.13 11.55
C ASN A 53 -16.80 2.61 10.75
N CYS A 54 -16.43 3.89 10.89
CA CYS A 54 -15.21 4.42 10.25
C CYS A 54 -13.94 3.78 10.82
N HIS A 55 -13.88 3.56 12.13
CA HIS A 55 -12.76 2.88 12.79
C HIS A 55 -12.61 1.43 12.30
N SER A 56 -13.72 0.71 12.16
CA SER A 56 -13.73 -0.64 11.60
C SER A 56 -13.22 -0.67 10.14
N LEU A 57 -13.68 0.27 9.30
CA LEU A 57 -13.21 0.40 7.92
C LEU A 57 -11.72 0.75 7.84
N LEU A 58 -11.24 1.68 8.67
CA LEU A 58 -9.82 2.04 8.73
C LEU A 58 -8.96 0.85 9.16
N ASN A 59 -9.40 0.07 10.14
CA ASN A 59 -8.70 -1.14 10.56
C ASN A 59 -8.69 -2.21 9.46
N GLN A 60 -9.79 -2.37 8.73
CA GLN A 60 -9.88 -3.31 7.62
C GLN A 60 -9.00 -2.88 6.43
N ILE A 61 -8.98 -1.60 6.08
CA ILE A 61 -8.12 -1.06 5.01
C ILE A 61 -6.64 -1.15 5.42
N GLY A 62 -6.31 -0.81 6.67
CA GLY A 62 -4.94 -0.90 7.20
C GLY A 62 -4.41 -2.32 7.21
N SER A 63 -5.23 -3.29 7.65
CA SER A 63 -4.87 -4.71 7.64
C SER A 63 -4.78 -5.29 6.21
N ALA A 64 -5.68 -4.90 5.31
CA ALA A 64 -5.62 -5.28 3.90
C ALA A 64 -4.35 -4.73 3.20
N ALA A 65 -3.97 -3.48 3.50
CA ALA A 65 -2.73 -2.90 2.98
C ALA A 65 -1.49 -3.64 3.52
N ALA A 66 -1.44 -3.91 4.83
CA ALA A 66 -0.32 -4.63 5.44
C ALA A 66 -0.16 -6.06 4.88
N THR A 67 -1.27 -6.79 4.70
CA THR A 67 -1.27 -8.15 4.13
C THR A 67 -0.93 -8.14 2.63
N GLY A 68 -1.43 -7.17 1.87
CA GLY A 68 -1.09 -7.01 0.45
C GLY A 68 0.40 -6.72 0.22
N ILE A 69 0.98 -5.80 0.99
CA ILE A 69 2.40 -5.43 0.88
C ILE A 69 3.31 -6.62 1.21
N THR A 70 2.98 -7.38 2.25
CA THR A 70 3.77 -8.56 2.65
C THR A 70 3.68 -9.69 1.61
N SER A 71 2.50 -9.93 1.03
CA SER A 71 2.30 -10.90 -0.05
C SER A 71 3.11 -10.56 -1.32
N VAL A 72 3.05 -9.31 -1.79
CA VAL A 72 3.78 -8.89 -2.99
C VAL A 72 5.30 -8.96 -2.75
N THR A 73 5.75 -8.52 -1.57
CA THR A 73 7.18 -8.52 -1.21
C THR A 73 7.74 -9.94 -1.14
N THR A 74 7.01 -10.87 -0.50
CA THR A 74 7.43 -12.27 -0.40
C THR A 74 7.48 -12.95 -1.77
N TYR A 75 6.48 -12.73 -2.63
CA TYR A 75 6.48 -13.26 -3.99
C TYR A 75 7.65 -12.74 -4.84
N ALA A 76 7.93 -11.43 -4.78
CA ALA A 76 9.06 -10.82 -5.48
C ALA A 76 10.41 -11.39 -5.00
N LEU A 77 10.55 -11.62 -3.69
CA LEU A 77 11.73 -12.26 -3.09
C LEU A 77 11.94 -13.67 -3.62
N LEU A 78 10.88 -14.50 -3.66
CA LEU A 78 10.95 -15.87 -4.16
C LEU A 78 11.35 -15.92 -5.65
N ILE A 79 10.78 -15.05 -6.48
CA ILE A 79 11.18 -14.95 -7.90
C ILE A 79 12.65 -14.57 -8.01
N THR A 80 13.09 -13.57 -7.25
CA THR A 80 14.48 -13.11 -7.27
C THR A 80 15.44 -14.24 -6.90
N ILE A 81 15.13 -14.99 -5.83
CA ILE A 81 15.92 -16.16 -5.43
C ILE A 81 15.95 -17.20 -6.54
N CYS A 82 14.81 -17.53 -7.15
CA CYS A 82 14.73 -18.53 -8.21
C CYS A 82 15.59 -18.13 -9.43
N ILE A 83 15.50 -16.86 -9.86
CA ILE A 83 16.33 -16.31 -10.93
C ILE A 83 17.81 -16.40 -10.55
N CYS A 84 18.19 -15.98 -9.34
CA CYS A 84 19.57 -16.09 -8.86
C CYS A 84 20.07 -17.53 -8.88
N SER A 85 19.29 -18.50 -8.39
CA SER A 85 19.63 -19.92 -8.41
C SER A 85 19.85 -20.46 -9.82
N VAL A 86 18.95 -20.11 -10.76
CA VAL A 86 19.08 -20.49 -12.17
C VAL A 86 20.33 -19.86 -12.79
N ARG A 87 20.63 -18.58 -12.50
CA ARG A 87 21.81 -17.89 -13.01
C ARG A 87 23.11 -18.49 -12.46
N VAL A 88 23.14 -18.85 -11.17
CA VAL A 88 24.30 -19.52 -10.54
C VAL A 88 24.50 -20.91 -11.17
N MET A 89 23.44 -21.70 -11.31
CA MET A 89 23.50 -23.02 -11.97
C MET A 89 23.90 -22.93 -13.45
N LEU A 90 23.45 -21.90 -14.17
CA LEU A 90 23.88 -21.68 -15.56
C LEU A 90 25.34 -21.22 -15.68
N LYS A 91 25.83 -20.44 -14.72
CA LYS A 91 27.23 -19.95 -14.70
C LYS A 91 28.22 -21.07 -14.41
N GLU A 92 27.78 -22.09 -13.67
CA GLU A 92 28.47 -23.36 -13.38
C GLU A 92 28.16 -24.46 -14.42
N THR A 93 27.61 -24.12 -15.59
CA THR A 93 27.39 -25.17 -16.61
C THR A 93 28.74 -25.73 -17.08
N PRO A 94 28.91 -27.07 -17.15
CA PRO A 94 30.17 -27.74 -17.49
C PRO A 94 30.74 -27.37 -18.87
N VAL A 95 29.97 -26.66 -19.70
CA VAL A 95 30.42 -26.07 -20.97
C VAL A 95 31.40 -24.91 -20.77
N SER A 96 31.27 -24.09 -19.72
CA SER A 96 32.21 -22.97 -19.47
C SER A 96 33.53 -23.44 -18.86
N THR A 97 33.52 -24.57 -18.13
CA THR A 97 34.74 -25.15 -17.54
C THR A 97 35.59 -25.90 -18.56
N LYS A 98 35.13 -26.02 -19.82
CA LYS A 98 35.85 -26.60 -20.98
C LYS A 98 36.84 -27.70 -20.58
N VAL A 99 36.41 -28.63 -19.72
CA VAL A 99 37.27 -29.70 -19.24
C VAL A 99 37.48 -30.61 -20.43
N ARG A 100 38.64 -30.46 -21.07
CA ARG A 100 39.07 -31.39 -22.10
C ARG A 100 39.32 -32.71 -21.39
N LEU A 101 38.44 -33.67 -21.64
CA LEU A 101 38.71 -35.07 -21.41
C LEU A 101 39.86 -35.43 -22.37
N ASN A 102 41.08 -35.44 -21.86
CA ASN A 102 42.18 -36.12 -22.50
C ASN A 102 42.68 -37.15 -21.50
N ASP A 103 42.77 -38.40 -21.97
CA ASP A 103 43.44 -39.55 -21.34
C ASP A 103 44.68 -39.17 -20.54
#